data_AF-A0A9D4T3Q5-F1
#
_entry.id   AF-A0A9D4T3Q5-F1
#
_cell.length_a   1.000
_cell.length_b   1.000
_cell.length_c   1.000
_cell.angle_alpha   90.00
_cell.angle_beta   90.00
_cell.angle_gamma   90.00
#
_symmetry.space_group_name_H-M   'P 1'
#
loop_
_entity.id
_entity.type
_entity.pdbx_description
1 polymer ?
#
loop_
_entity_poly.entity_id
_entity_poly.type
_entity_poly.pdbx_seq_one_letter_code
_entity_poly.pdbx_strand_id
1 'polypeptide(L)'
;MLRAILFPAQRKGLDGNRLVPPEQSLQARALSGDFRCPQPLPAPPRVSVGDRPGASGLQSTAEKKRKLCDEKERLEKGLDSSKAMFERAQGLIKSGVTSRNMDDVECGQVLLSEANSSLAENMAKLAAVNEELQKL
;
A
#
# COMPACT_ATOMS: atom_id res chain seq x y z
N MET A 1 -28.87 -9.50 42.11
CA MET A 1 -27.68 -10.39 42.12
C MET A 1 -26.51 -9.64 41.48
N LEU A 2 -25.63 -9.06 42.29
CA LEU A 2 -24.36 -8.48 41.84
C LEU A 2 -23.26 -9.55 41.95
N ARG A 3 -22.42 -9.70 40.92
CA ARG A 3 -21.10 -10.30 41.04
C ARG A 3 -20.07 -9.31 40.54
N ALA A 4 -19.45 -8.62 41.48
CA ALA A 4 -18.16 -7.97 41.30
C ALA A 4 -17.08 -9.05 41.27
N ILE A 5 -16.11 -8.94 40.37
CA ILE A 5 -14.83 -9.65 40.48
C ILE A 5 -13.76 -8.58 40.73
N LEU A 6 -13.12 -8.73 41.89
CA LEU A 6 -12.03 -7.93 42.41
C LEU A 6 -10.68 -8.54 41.92
N PHE A 7 -9.73 -7.65 41.60
CA PHE A 7 -8.28 -7.76 41.28
C PHE A 7 -7.46 -8.80 42.10
N PRO A 8 -6.11 -9.02 41.95
CA PRO A 8 -5.04 -8.27 41.25
C PRO A 8 -3.90 -9.11 40.59
N ALA A 9 -2.96 -8.49 39.88
CA ALA A 9 -1.50 -8.79 39.98
C ALA A 9 -0.65 -7.89 39.06
N GLN A 10 0.17 -7.05 39.68
CA GLN A 10 1.37 -6.50 39.05
C GLN A 10 2.40 -7.61 38.81
N ARG A 11 3.16 -7.55 37.72
CA ARG A 11 4.60 -7.86 37.73
C ARG A 11 5.36 -6.95 36.77
N LYS A 12 6.13 -6.06 37.40
CA LYS A 12 7.28 -5.34 36.85
C LYS A 12 8.52 -6.24 37.03
N GLY A 13 9.40 -6.31 36.05
CA GLY A 13 10.72 -6.97 36.08
C GLY A 13 11.33 -6.90 34.69
N LEU A 14 12.10 -5.87 34.30
CA LEU A 14 13.49 -5.54 34.65
C LEU A 14 14.51 -6.64 34.32
N ASP A 15 15.33 -6.28 33.33
CA ASP A 15 16.73 -6.61 33.05
C ASP A 15 17.19 -7.98 32.58
N GLY A 16 17.99 -7.93 31.51
CA GLY A 16 19.27 -8.64 31.45
C GLY A 16 19.35 -9.83 30.50
N ASN A 17 19.63 -9.58 29.22
CA ASN A 17 20.90 -10.00 28.58
C ASN A 17 20.87 -9.87 27.05
N ARG A 18 21.53 -8.79 26.60
CA ARG A 18 22.55 -8.74 25.55
C ARG A 18 22.89 -10.09 24.87
N LEU A 19 22.77 -10.18 23.55
CA LEU A 19 23.75 -10.85 22.67
C LEU A 19 23.61 -10.32 21.21
N VAL A 20 24.52 -9.37 20.90
CA VAL A 20 25.22 -9.07 19.63
C VAL A 20 24.44 -8.61 18.36
N PRO A 21 24.86 -7.48 17.74
CA PRO A 21 24.28 -6.91 16.52
C PRO A 21 24.90 -7.50 15.23
N PRO A 22 24.20 -7.44 14.07
CA PRO A 22 24.89 -7.57 12.79
C PRO A 22 25.69 -6.30 12.49
N GLU A 23 26.96 -6.56 12.24
CA GLU A 23 28.05 -5.69 11.85
C GLU A 23 27.77 -4.71 10.70
N GLN A 24 28.54 -3.61 10.77
CA GLN A 24 29.09 -2.83 9.65
C GLN A 24 28.17 -1.87 8.92
N SER A 25 28.20 -0.62 9.38
CA SER A 25 28.14 0.54 8.49
C SER A 25 29.09 1.61 9.05
N LEU A 26 30.25 1.70 8.41
CA LEU A 26 31.36 2.60 8.68
C LEU A 26 30.92 4.05 8.90
N GLN A 27 31.10 4.58 10.11
CA GLN A 27 31.42 5.99 10.29
C GLN A 27 32.94 6.13 10.33
N ALA A 28 33.53 6.50 9.20
CA ALA A 28 34.91 6.97 9.16
C ALA A 28 34.91 8.50 9.27
N ARG A 29 35.10 8.96 10.50
CA ARG A 29 35.46 10.33 10.87
C ARG A 29 36.98 10.42 10.78
N ALA A 30 37.51 11.02 9.73
CA ALA A 30 38.94 11.38 9.61
C ALA A 30 39.03 12.91 9.81
N LEU A 31 39.49 13.43 10.95
CA LEU A 31 40.90 13.60 11.36
C LEU A 31 41.78 14.15 10.24
N SER A 32 42.15 15.42 10.43
CA SER A 32 43.17 16.15 9.70
C SER A 32 44.50 15.39 9.67
N GLY A 33 45.11 15.33 8.49
CA GLY A 33 46.46 14.85 8.28
C GLY A 33 46.77 14.81 6.79
N ASP A 34 47.79 15.57 6.36
CA ASP A 34 48.30 15.67 5.00
C ASP A 34 48.38 14.32 4.26
N PHE A 35 47.59 14.16 3.21
CA PHE A 35 47.83 13.13 2.19
C PHE A 35 47.58 13.71 0.79
N ARG A 36 48.61 13.58 -0.04
CA ARG A 36 48.72 14.10 -1.40
C ARG A 36 47.56 13.64 -2.29
N CYS A 37 47.09 14.53 -3.17
CA CYS A 37 46.13 14.22 -4.22
C CYS A 37 46.61 13.01 -5.06
N PRO A 38 45.81 11.95 -5.24
CA PRO A 38 46.09 10.98 -6.29
C PRO A 38 45.72 11.58 -7.66
N GLN A 39 46.65 11.52 -8.61
CA GLN A 39 46.44 11.94 -10.00
C GLN A 39 45.25 11.18 -10.64
N PRO A 40 44.47 11.81 -11.54
CA PRO A 40 43.45 11.11 -12.31
C PRO A 40 44.11 10.16 -13.32
N LEU A 41 43.80 8.86 -13.22
CA LEU A 41 44.16 7.86 -14.23
C LEU A 41 43.43 8.17 -15.56
N PRO A 42 44.06 7.88 -16.72
CA PRO A 42 43.44 8.11 -18.03
C PRO A 42 42.20 7.21 -18.23
N ALA A 43 41.13 7.80 -18.74
CA ALA A 43 39.88 7.12 -19.03
C ALA A 43 40.06 5.98 -20.06
N PRO A 44 39.45 4.80 -19.87
CA PRO A 44 39.47 3.75 -20.88
C PRO A 44 38.65 4.17 -22.11
N PRO A 45 38.99 3.64 -23.31
CA PRO A 45 38.33 4.03 -24.55
C PRO A 45 36.85 3.65 -24.53
N ARG A 46 36.01 4.60 -24.95
CA ARG A 46 34.59 4.39 -25.27
C ARG A 46 34.48 3.32 -26.35
N VAL A 47 34.08 2.11 -25.95
CA VAL A 47 33.49 1.15 -26.86
C VAL A 47 32.06 1.61 -27.16
N SER A 48 31.87 2.15 -28.36
CA SER A 48 30.55 2.29 -28.98
C SER A 48 29.99 0.90 -29.24
N VAL A 49 29.21 0.37 -28.30
CA VAL A 49 28.37 -0.81 -28.54
C VAL A 49 27.10 -0.30 -29.18
N GLY A 50 26.93 -0.66 -30.45
CA GLY A 50 25.94 -0.11 -31.35
C GLY A 50 24.49 -0.33 -30.94
N ASP A 51 23.65 0.46 -31.62
CA ASP A 51 22.22 0.26 -31.78
C ASP A 51 21.83 -1.22 -31.85
N ARG A 52 21.23 -1.71 -30.77
CA ARG A 52 20.25 -2.80 -30.85
C ARG A 52 18.86 -2.16 -30.84
N PRO A 53 18.10 -2.22 -31.94
CA PRO A 53 16.66 -2.04 -31.87
C PRO A 53 16.05 -3.35 -31.35
N GLY A 54 15.20 -3.26 -30.32
CA GLY A 54 14.24 -4.31 -29.98
C GLY A 54 14.59 -5.19 -28.77
N ALA A 55 13.96 -4.88 -27.63
CA ALA A 55 13.13 -5.82 -26.85
C ALA A 55 12.71 -5.18 -25.51
N SER A 56 11.95 -4.09 -25.57
CA SER A 56 10.97 -3.80 -24.52
C SER A 56 9.94 -4.94 -24.54
N GLY A 57 10.12 -6.00 -23.75
CA GLY A 57 9.20 -7.15 -23.81
C GLY A 57 9.33 -8.27 -22.79
N LEU A 58 10.26 -8.22 -21.83
CA LEU A 58 10.34 -9.23 -20.77
C LEU A 58 10.30 -8.54 -19.41
N GLN A 59 9.12 -8.07 -18.98
CA GLN A 59 8.89 -7.97 -17.55
C GLN A 59 8.99 -9.39 -16.99
N SER A 60 9.87 -9.59 -16.01
CA SER A 60 9.96 -10.86 -15.31
C SER A 60 8.58 -11.25 -14.78
N THR A 61 8.20 -12.52 -14.86
CA THR A 61 6.94 -13.04 -14.31
C THR A 61 6.75 -12.59 -12.85
N ALA A 62 7.85 -12.50 -12.09
CA ALA A 62 7.84 -11.99 -10.71
C ALA A 62 7.46 -10.50 -10.63
N GLU A 63 7.95 -9.67 -11.55
CA GLU A 63 7.61 -8.24 -11.62
C GLU A 63 6.15 -8.03 -12.02
N LYS A 64 5.66 -8.80 -13.00
CA LYS A 64 4.26 -8.77 -13.43
C LYS A 64 3.31 -9.20 -12.31
N LYS A 65 3.63 -10.30 -11.62
CA LYS A 65 2.86 -10.77 -10.46
C LYS A 65 2.80 -9.73 -9.35
N ARG A 66 3.93 -9.08 -9.04
CA ARG A 66 3.96 -8.00 -8.04
C ARG A 66 3.02 -6.86 -8.41
N LYS A 67 3.07 -6.36 -9.65
CA LYS A 67 2.20 -5.26 -10.12
C LYS A 67 0.71 -5.61 -10.01
N LEU A 68 0.33 -6.82 -10.39
CA LEU A 68 -1.05 -7.29 -10.26
C LEU A 68 -1.49 -7.42 -8.79
N CYS A 69 -0.60 -7.84 -7.89
CA CYS A 69 -0.88 -7.83 -6.45
C CYS A 69 -1.09 -6.41 -5.90
N ASP A 70 -0.25 -5.45 -6.30
CA ASP A 70 -0.38 -4.05 -5.91
C ASP A 70 -1.71 -3.45 -6.44
N GLU A 71 -2.09 -3.79 -7.67
CA GLU A 71 -3.37 -3.38 -8.27
C GLU A 71 -4.56 -4.01 -7.55
N LYS A 72 -4.48 -5.31 -7.22
CA LYS A 72 -5.49 -6.01 -6.43
C LYS A 72 -5.72 -5.32 -5.08
N GLU A 73 -4.66 -5.02 -4.34
CA GLU A 73 -4.77 -4.34 -3.04
C GLU A 73 -5.43 -2.95 -3.18
N ARG A 74 -5.08 -2.21 -4.24
CA ARG A 74 -5.72 -0.92 -4.54
C ARG A 74 -7.22 -1.08 -4.83
N LEU A 75 -7.61 -2.08 -5.60
CA LEU A 75 -9.00 -2.34 -5.93
C LEU A 75 -9.80 -2.77 -4.70
N GLU A 76 -9.22 -3.59 -3.82
CA GLU A 76 -9.84 -3.99 -2.54
C GLU A 76 -10.09 -2.78 -1.63
N LYS A 77 -9.13 -1.86 -1.52
CA LYS A 77 -9.35 -0.56 -0.84
C LYS A 77 -10.45 0.28 -1.50
N GLY A 78 -10.54 0.21 -2.83
CA GLY A 78 -11.63 0.82 -3.59
C GLY A 78 -13.00 0.26 -3.21
N LEU A 79 -13.11 -1.07 -3.06
CA LEU A 79 -14.35 -1.73 -2.63
C LEU A 79 -14.77 -1.31 -1.21
N ASP A 80 -13.81 -1.22 -0.28
CA ASP A 80 -14.08 -0.72 1.08
C ASP A 80 -14.63 0.71 1.07
N SER A 81 -14.08 1.56 0.20
CA SER A 81 -14.57 2.93 0.00
C SER A 81 -15.99 2.95 -0.57
N SER A 82 -16.27 2.15 -1.62
CA SER A 82 -17.62 2.03 -2.19
C SER A 82 -18.63 1.54 -1.16
N LYS A 83 -18.24 0.61 -0.28
CA LYS A 83 -19.08 0.15 0.84
C LYS A 83 -19.39 1.27 1.83
N ALA A 84 -18.40 2.06 2.23
CA ALA A 84 -18.61 3.21 3.12
C ALA A 84 -19.53 4.26 2.49
N MET A 85 -19.43 4.51 1.17
CA MET A 85 -20.37 5.38 0.46
C MET A 85 -21.79 4.82 0.47
N PHE A 86 -21.95 3.50 0.32
CA PHE A 86 -23.26 2.84 0.39
C PHE A 86 -23.91 3.00 1.76
N GLU A 87 -23.15 2.81 2.84
CA GLU A 87 -23.62 3.01 4.21
C GLU A 87 -24.02 4.47 4.46
N ARG A 88 -23.25 5.44 3.95
CA ARG A 88 -23.59 6.87 4.02
C ARG A 88 -24.87 7.18 3.24
N ALA A 89 -25.01 6.66 2.03
CA ALA A 89 -26.18 6.85 1.18
C ALA A 89 -27.46 6.34 1.87
N GLN A 90 -27.39 5.13 2.45
CA GLN A 90 -28.49 4.57 3.25
C GLN A 90 -28.81 5.44 4.47
N GLY A 91 -27.79 5.98 5.14
CA GLY A 91 -27.95 6.91 6.26
C GLY A 91 -28.72 8.17 5.88
N LEU A 92 -28.36 8.79 4.75
CA LEU A 92 -29.04 9.97 4.21
C LEU A 92 -30.49 9.67 3.86
N ILE A 93 -30.76 8.60 3.11
CA ILE A 93 -32.13 8.21 2.74
C ILE A 93 -32.98 7.96 4.00
N LYS A 94 -32.45 7.20 4.97
CA LYS A 94 -33.18 6.88 6.20
C LYS A 94 -33.46 8.14 7.03
N SER A 95 -32.47 9.02 7.16
CA SER A 95 -32.61 10.31 7.84
C SER A 95 -33.67 11.17 7.15
N GLY A 96 -33.55 11.37 5.84
CA GLY A 96 -34.47 12.17 5.03
C GLY A 96 -35.91 11.68 5.08
N VAL A 97 -36.14 10.35 5.00
CA VAL A 97 -37.49 9.78 5.16
C VAL A 97 -38.05 10.05 6.56
N THR A 98 -37.21 9.94 7.60
CA THR A 98 -37.64 10.16 8.99
C THR A 98 -37.96 11.64 9.27
N SER A 99 -37.16 12.54 8.73
CA SER A 99 -37.31 14.00 8.89
C SER A 99 -38.26 14.63 7.86
N ARG A 100 -38.75 13.86 6.88
CA ARG A 100 -39.45 14.35 5.68
C ARG A 100 -38.64 15.38 4.88
N ASN A 101 -37.32 15.25 4.92
CA ASN A 101 -36.41 16.06 4.11
C ASN A 101 -36.11 15.33 2.78
N MET A 102 -36.71 15.81 1.69
CA MET A 102 -36.53 15.20 0.37
C MET A 102 -35.13 15.45 -0.22
N ASP A 103 -34.47 16.55 0.15
CA ASP A 103 -33.11 16.86 -0.31
C ASP A 103 -32.12 15.78 0.16
N ASP A 104 -32.26 15.31 1.42
CA ASP A 104 -31.45 14.22 1.96
C ASP A 104 -31.73 12.88 1.25
N VAL A 105 -33.00 12.65 0.87
CA VAL A 105 -33.40 11.45 0.13
C VAL A 105 -32.79 11.46 -1.28
N GLU A 106 -32.89 12.58 -2.00
CA GLU A 106 -32.34 12.74 -3.33
C GLU A 106 -30.81 12.65 -3.30
N CYS A 107 -30.15 13.35 -2.36
CA CYS A 107 -28.70 13.27 -2.18
C CYS A 107 -28.25 11.83 -1.87
N GLY A 108 -28.98 11.13 -0.99
CA GLY A 108 -28.74 9.73 -0.69
C GLY A 108 -28.91 8.81 -1.90
N GLN A 109 -29.92 9.03 -2.76
CA GLN A 109 -30.13 8.25 -3.98
C GLN A 109 -29.02 8.47 -5.03
N VAL A 110 -28.56 9.71 -5.20
CA VAL A 110 -27.42 10.01 -6.08
C VAL A 110 -26.18 9.29 -5.58
N LEU A 111 -25.85 9.43 -4.29
CA LEU A 111 -24.69 8.77 -3.69
C LEU A 111 -24.79 7.23 -3.77
N LEU A 112 -25.99 6.67 -3.63
CA LEU A 112 -26.22 5.23 -3.80
C LEU A 112 -25.91 4.77 -5.23
N SER A 113 -26.31 5.57 -6.22
CA SER A 113 -26.07 5.28 -7.64
C SER A 113 -24.59 5.36 -7.98
N GLU A 114 -23.90 6.36 -7.46
CA GLU A 114 -22.44 6.50 -7.59
C GLU A 114 -21.69 5.33 -6.93
N ALA A 115 -22.08 4.97 -5.71
CA ALA A 115 -21.49 3.85 -4.99
C ALA A 115 -21.68 2.53 -5.76
N ASN A 116 -22.86 2.31 -6.36
CA ASN A 116 -23.14 1.13 -7.17
C ASN A 116 -22.27 1.07 -8.44
N SER A 117 -22.16 2.18 -9.18
CA SER A 117 -21.30 2.24 -10.37
C SER A 117 -19.85 1.96 -10.02
N SER A 118 -19.34 2.60 -8.96
CA SER A 118 -17.96 2.41 -8.49
C SER A 118 -17.71 0.98 -8.02
N LEU A 119 -18.66 0.38 -7.30
CA LEU A 119 -18.57 -1.01 -6.84
C LEU A 119 -18.51 -1.98 -8.03
N ALA A 120 -19.40 -1.81 -9.00
CA ALA A 120 -19.46 -2.67 -10.19
C ALA A 120 -18.15 -2.60 -10.99
N GLU A 121 -17.61 -1.40 -11.18
CA GLU A 121 -16.34 -1.20 -11.89
C GLU A 121 -15.16 -1.85 -11.14
N ASN A 122 -15.07 -1.63 -9.83
CA ASN A 122 -14.01 -2.20 -9.00
C ASN A 122 -14.09 -3.73 -8.96
N MET A 123 -15.29 -4.30 -8.86
CA MET A 123 -15.49 -5.75 -8.91
C MET A 123 -15.08 -6.35 -10.26
N ALA A 124 -15.43 -5.70 -11.37
CA ALA A 124 -15.06 -6.16 -12.71
C ALA A 124 -13.54 -6.16 -12.91
N LYS A 125 -12.86 -5.07 -12.50
CA LYS A 125 -11.39 -4.98 -12.55
C LYS A 125 -10.73 -6.02 -11.65
N LEU A 126 -11.26 -6.23 -10.44
CA LEU A 126 -10.72 -7.20 -9.50
C LEU A 126 -10.85 -8.63 -10.02
N ALA A 127 -11.96 -8.95 -10.69
CA ALA A 127 -12.14 -10.24 -11.37
C ALA A 127 -11.08 -10.43 -12.46
N ALA A 128 -10.87 -9.43 -13.32
CA ALA A 128 -9.85 -9.48 -14.37
C ALA A 128 -8.43 -9.67 -13.82
N VAL A 129 -8.05 -8.92 -12.78
CA VAL A 129 -6.74 -9.03 -12.12
C VAL A 129 -6.56 -10.41 -11.48
N ASN A 130 -7.59 -10.96 -10.85
CA ASN A 130 -7.54 -12.29 -10.25
C ASN A 130 -7.38 -13.38 -11.32
N GLU A 131 -8.08 -13.28 -12.45
CA GLU A 131 -7.89 -14.21 -13.58
C GLU A 131 -6.47 -14.12 -14.15
N GLU A 132 -5.90 -12.92 -14.25
CA GLU A 132 -4.54 -12.74 -14.75
C GLU A 132 -3.51 -13.31 -13.77
N LEU A 133 -3.71 -13.13 -12.46
CA LEU A 133 -2.88 -13.74 -11.42
C LEU A 133 -2.95 -15.28 -11.42
N GLN A 134 -4.11 -15.87 -11.77
CA GLN A 134 -4.25 -17.33 -11.89
C GLN A 134 -3.54 -17.90 -13.12
N LYS A 135 -3.31 -17.07 -14.15
CA LYS A 135 -2.62 -17.46 -15.40
C LYS A 135 -1.09 -17.38 -15.30
N LEU A 136 -0.54 -16.79 -14.22
CA LEU A 136 0.90 -16.62 -13.95
C LEU A 136 1.44 -17.69 -13.00
#